data_AF-A0A1B0AEI4-F1
#
_entry.id   AF-A0A1B0AEI4-F1
#
_cell.length_a   1.000
_cell.length_b   1.000
_cell.length_c   1.000
_cell.angle_alpha   90.00
_cell.angle_beta   90.00
_cell.angle_gamma   90.00
#
_symmetry.space_group_name_H-M   'P 1'
#
loop_
_entity.id
_entity.type
_entity.pdbx_description
1 polymer ?
#
loop_
_entity_poly.entity_id
_entity_poly.type
_entity_poly.pdbx_seq_one_letter_code
_entity_poly.pdbx_strand_id
1 'polypeptide(L)'
;MVGITQSKRSNSSLTIDGKIQGCNYIITLDTGASHSIINSAIVKEKFDPLVGAWFRTATGEEAAIKGKIMRNISISDVSIKHEFLVADIMDEVILGMDFMAKHGFVLDMKRQVLQYANVTLLLTVGYDRQAEVLQVVVQ
;
A
#
# COMPACT_ATOMS: atom_id res chain seq x y z
N MET A 1 1.17 12.19 19.76
CA MET A 1 0.62 12.46 18.43
C MET A 1 1.43 11.65 17.43
N VAL A 2 0.82 10.65 16.80
CA VAL A 2 1.50 9.82 15.79
C VAL A 2 1.15 10.46 14.44
N GLY A 3 2.13 11.14 13.83
CA GLY A 3 1.95 11.72 12.51
C GLY A 3 1.95 10.62 11.46
N ILE A 4 0.82 10.40 10.80
CA ILE A 4 0.70 9.51 9.65
C ILE A 4 0.41 10.40 8.45
N THR A 5 1.27 10.32 7.43
CA THR A 5 1.23 11.19 6.25
C THR A 5 1.01 10.36 4.99
N GLN A 6 -0.09 10.55 4.28
CA GLN A 6 -0.32 9.88 2.98
C GLN A 6 -0.16 10.89 1.84
N SER A 7 0.44 10.47 0.72
CA SER A 7 0.45 11.27 -0.51
C SER A 7 -0.71 10.86 -1.44
N LYS A 8 -1.26 11.82 -2.22
CA LYS A 8 -2.32 11.54 -3.20
C LYS A 8 -1.74 10.67 -4.33
N ARG A 9 -2.46 9.62 -4.75
CA ARG A 9 -2.05 8.76 -5.88
C ARG A 9 -1.78 9.62 -7.12
N SER A 10 -0.55 9.52 -7.62
CA SER A 10 -0.06 10.24 -8.80
C SER A 10 0.43 9.22 -9.84
N ASN A 11 0.59 9.63 -11.10
CA ASN A 11 1.19 8.80 -12.16
C ASN A 11 2.66 8.39 -11.87
N SER A 12 3.20 8.75 -10.71
CA SER A 12 4.53 8.40 -10.23
C SER A 12 4.53 7.53 -8.96
N SER A 13 3.38 6.94 -8.56
CA SER A 13 3.34 6.05 -7.40
C SER A 13 4.22 4.81 -7.61
N LEU A 14 5.07 4.49 -6.64
CA LEU A 14 5.85 3.26 -6.61
C LEU A 14 4.97 2.12 -6.13
N THR A 15 4.84 1.08 -6.96
CA THR A 15 3.94 -0.04 -6.69
C THR A 15 4.60 -1.38 -6.95
N ILE A 16 4.09 -2.40 -6.26
CA ILE A 16 4.40 -3.82 -6.46
C ILE A 16 3.11 -4.62 -6.42
N ASP A 17 3.12 -5.81 -7.04
CA ASP A 17 2.06 -6.79 -6.85
C ASP A 17 2.26 -7.54 -5.53
N GLY A 18 1.14 -7.81 -4.84
CA GLY A 18 1.16 -8.75 -3.73
C GLY A 18 -0.23 -9.30 -3.43
N LYS A 19 -0.31 -10.11 -2.38
CA LYS A 19 -1.54 -10.78 -1.97
C LYS A 19 -1.86 -10.52 -0.51
N ILE A 20 -3.13 -10.33 -0.23
CA ILE A 20 -3.67 -10.36 1.14
C ILE A 20 -4.80 -11.37 1.14
N GLN A 21 -4.73 -12.36 2.04
CA GLN A 21 -5.70 -13.47 2.11
C GLN A 21 -5.91 -14.22 0.78
N GLY A 22 -4.85 -14.31 -0.04
CA GLY A 22 -4.89 -14.99 -1.34
C GLY A 22 -5.45 -14.17 -2.50
N CYS A 23 -6.00 -12.97 -2.25
CA CYS A 23 -6.43 -12.04 -3.30
C CYS A 23 -5.29 -11.14 -3.74
N ASN A 24 -5.16 -10.90 -5.05
CA ASN A 24 -4.14 -10.00 -5.61
C ASN A 24 -4.53 -8.53 -5.41
N TYR A 25 -3.56 -7.71 -5.03
CA TYR A 25 -3.70 -6.27 -4.88
C TYR A 25 -2.45 -5.57 -5.39
N ILE A 26 -2.64 -4.32 -5.80
CA ILE A 26 -1.54 -3.38 -6.05
C ILE A 26 -1.19 -2.75 -4.70
N ILE A 27 0.07 -2.89 -4.32
CA ILE A 27 0.60 -2.35 -3.08
C ILE A 27 1.41 -1.10 -3.41
N THR A 28 0.99 0.03 -2.86
CA THR A 28 1.73 1.29 -2.95
C THR A 28 2.81 1.34 -1.87
N LEU A 29 4.03 1.68 -2.26
CA LEU A 29 5.17 1.91 -1.37
C LEU A 29 5.28 3.42 -1.11
N ASP A 30 4.86 3.86 0.08
CA ASP A 30 4.83 5.29 0.41
C ASP A 30 5.81 5.58 1.56
N THR A 31 6.97 6.13 1.22
CA THR A 31 7.98 6.55 2.21
C THR A 31 7.54 7.79 3.02
N GLY A 32 6.51 8.50 2.56
CA GLY A 32 5.85 9.55 3.33
C GLY A 32 4.94 8.99 4.43
N ALA A 33 4.44 7.76 4.28
CA ALA A 33 3.57 7.13 5.27
C ALA A 33 4.37 6.55 6.43
N SER A 34 4.02 6.94 7.65
CA SER A 34 4.64 6.37 8.85
C SER A 34 4.08 4.99 9.19
N HIS A 35 2.82 4.71 8.82
CA HIS A 35 2.12 3.47 9.12
C HIS A 35 1.57 2.85 7.84
N SER A 36 1.49 1.52 7.83
CA SER A 36 0.89 0.76 6.74
C SER A 36 -0.64 0.76 6.87
N ILE A 37 -1.32 0.99 5.75
CA ILE A 37 -2.77 1.22 5.71
C ILE A 37 -3.39 0.25 4.71
N ILE A 38 -4.52 -0.35 5.09
CA ILE A 38 -5.37 -1.15 4.20
C ILE A 38 -6.70 -0.43 3.98
N ASN A 39 -7.15 -0.40 2.74
CA ASN A 39 -8.41 0.22 2.38
C ASN A 39 -9.58 -0.51 3.05
N SER A 40 -10.46 0.23 3.72
CA SER A 40 -11.60 -0.38 4.39
C SER A 40 -12.56 -1.10 3.43
N ALA A 41 -12.61 -0.68 2.16
CA ALA A 41 -13.45 -1.30 1.13
C ALA A 41 -13.05 -2.76 0.82
N ILE A 42 -11.79 -3.16 1.06
CA ILE A 42 -11.32 -4.52 0.82
C ILE A 42 -11.29 -5.39 2.09
N VAL A 43 -11.53 -4.80 3.27
CA VAL A 43 -11.61 -5.52 4.54
C VAL A 43 -13.06 -5.93 4.81
N LYS A 44 -13.38 -7.21 4.55
CA LYS A 44 -14.76 -7.73 4.70
C LYS A 44 -15.08 -8.25 6.11
N GLU A 45 -14.07 -8.50 6.92
CA GLU A 45 -14.24 -9.05 8.27
C GLU A 45 -14.11 -7.97 9.35
N LYS A 46 -14.42 -8.34 10.59
CA LYS A 46 -14.29 -7.43 11.73
C LYS A 46 -12.83 -7.09 11.99
N PHE A 47 -12.59 -5.83 12.34
CA PHE A 47 -11.31 -5.29 12.76
C PHE A 47 -11.46 -4.57 14.10
N ASP A 48 -10.36 -4.36 14.80
CA ASP A 48 -10.36 -3.72 16.11
C ASP A 48 -10.60 -2.21 15.91
N PRO A 49 -11.70 -1.64 16.42
CA PRO A 49 -12.02 -0.24 16.18
C PRO A 49 -11.03 0.70 16.87
N LEU A 50 -10.72 1.81 16.22
CA LEU A 50 -9.91 2.90 16.78
C LEU A 50 -10.76 4.18 16.76
N VAL A 51 -11.19 4.63 17.93
CA VAL A 51 -12.06 5.82 18.05
C VAL A 51 -11.21 7.07 18.26
N GLY A 52 -11.51 8.13 17.51
CA GLY A 52 -10.82 9.42 17.63
C GLY A 52 -9.40 9.43 17.04
N ALA A 53 -9.08 8.47 16.18
CA ALA A 53 -7.82 8.41 15.46
C ALA A 53 -7.99 8.90 14.01
N TRP A 54 -7.03 9.68 13.55
CA TRP A 54 -6.98 10.28 12.22
C TRP A 54 -5.54 10.35 11.75
N PHE A 55 -5.35 10.32 10.44
CA PHE A 55 -4.07 10.67 9.83
C PHE A 55 -4.23 11.93 8.97
N ARG A 56 -3.12 12.64 8.78
CA ARG A 56 -3.08 13.88 8.01
C ARG A 56 -2.17 13.68 6.81
N THR A 57 -2.72 13.76 5.60
CA THR A 57 -1.98 13.63 4.35
C THR A 57 -0.91 14.71 4.21
N ALA A 58 0.05 14.50 3.30
CA ALA A 58 1.08 15.49 2.99
C ALA A 58 0.48 16.80 2.47
N THR A 59 -0.71 16.74 1.85
CA THR A 59 -1.48 17.89 1.38
C THR A 59 -2.31 18.55 2.47
N GLY A 60 -2.29 18.00 3.69
CA GLY A 60 -2.97 18.55 4.86
C GLY A 60 -4.41 18.10 5.05
N GLU A 61 -4.91 17.21 4.18
CA GLU A 61 -6.23 16.58 4.33
C GLU A 61 -6.20 15.60 5.52
N GLU A 62 -7.31 15.49 6.23
CA GLU A 62 -7.44 14.55 7.36
C GLU A 62 -8.40 13.42 6.99
N ALA A 63 -8.01 12.19 7.31
CA ALA A 63 -8.85 11.01 7.13
C ALA A 63 -8.92 10.21 8.42
N ALA A 64 -10.13 9.75 8.76
CA ALA A 64 -10.36 8.97 9.96
C ALA A 64 -9.80 7.55 9.82
N ILE A 65 -9.11 7.09 10.86
CA ILE A 65 -8.72 5.69 11.00
C ILE A 65 -9.90 4.96 11.63
N LYS A 66 -10.43 3.95 10.95
CA LYS A 66 -11.57 3.15 11.42
C LYS A 66 -11.15 2.12 12.47
N GLY A 67 -9.93 1.61 12.36
CA GLY A 67 -9.44 0.54 13.21
C GLY A 67 -8.09 0.02 12.80
N LYS A 68 -7.76 -1.17 13.31
CA LYS A 68 -6.52 -1.88 12.99
C LYS A 68 -6.77 -3.37 12.81
N ILE A 69 -5.92 -4.01 12.01
CA ILE A 69 -6.07 -5.41 11.68
C ILE A 69 -4.75 -6.10 11.40
N MET A 70 -4.56 -7.30 11.97
CA MET A 70 -3.42 -8.17 11.64
C MET A 70 -3.67 -8.91 10.33
N ARG A 71 -2.78 -8.75 9.34
CA ARG A 71 -2.84 -9.48 8.08
C ARG A 71 -1.49 -10.02 7.65
N ASN A 72 -1.54 -11.14 6.94
CA ASN A 72 -0.40 -11.61 6.16
C ASN A 72 -0.46 -10.93 4.79
N ILE A 73 0.60 -10.22 4.46
CA ILE A 73 0.85 -9.72 3.11
C ILE A 73 1.91 -10.62 2.47
N SER A 74 1.60 -11.14 1.29
CA SER A 74 2.53 -11.92 0.50
C SER A 74 3.04 -11.10 -0.65
N ILE A 75 4.36 -10.96 -0.73
CA ILE A 75 5.07 -10.32 -1.84
C ILE A 75 5.99 -11.41 -2.38
N SER A 76 5.82 -11.75 -3.66
CA SER A 76 6.42 -12.96 -4.24
C SER A 76 6.05 -14.22 -3.43
N ASP A 77 7.04 -14.99 -2.99
CA ASP A 77 6.90 -16.20 -2.16
C ASP A 77 7.03 -15.92 -0.65
N VAL A 78 7.29 -14.67 -0.26
CA VAL A 78 7.48 -14.29 1.13
C VAL A 78 6.17 -13.78 1.72
N SER A 79 5.74 -14.36 2.84
CA SER A 79 4.54 -13.96 3.58
C SER A 79 4.91 -13.33 4.92
N ILE A 80 4.44 -12.11 5.16
CA ILE A 80 4.81 -11.29 6.32
C ILE A 80 3.54 -10.90 7.07
N LYS A 81 3.48 -11.23 8.37
CA LYS A 81 2.40 -10.81 9.25
C LYS A 81 2.65 -9.39 9.78
N HIS A 82 1.72 -8.47 9.53
CA HIS A 82 1.82 -7.07 9.95
C HIS A 82 0.48 -6.51 10.44
N GLU A 83 0.52 -5.49 11.30
CA GLU A 83 -0.66 -4.74 11.73
C GLU A 83 -0.90 -3.59 10.75
N PHE A 84 -2.06 -3.56 10.11
CA PHE A 84 -2.46 -2.47 9.23
C PHE A 84 -3.48 -1.59 9.92
N LEU A 85 -3.39 -0.29 9.68
CA LEU A 85 -4.50 0.62 9.96
C LEU A 85 -5.57 0.46 8.89
N VAL A 86 -6.83 0.45 9.28
CA VAL A 86 -7.97 0.38 8.37
C VAL A 86 -8.53 1.79 8.18
N ALA A 87 -8.56 2.28 6.95
CA ALA A 87 -9.08 3.61 6.63
C ALA A 87 -9.67 3.69 5.22
N ASP A 88 -10.43 4.76 4.95
CA ASP A 88 -10.91 5.07 3.61
C ASP A 88 -9.82 5.81 2.83
N ILE A 89 -9.15 5.07 1.94
CA ILE A 89 -8.07 5.58 1.10
C ILE A 89 -8.35 5.28 -0.37
N MET A 90 -7.63 5.92 -1.30
CA MET A 90 -7.77 5.61 -2.73
C MET A 90 -6.97 4.38 -3.15
N ASP A 91 -5.79 4.19 -2.57
CA ASP A 91 -4.98 3.00 -2.77
C ASP A 91 -5.64 1.76 -2.16
N GLU A 92 -5.33 0.57 -2.66
CA GLU A 92 -5.84 -0.68 -2.09
C GLU A 92 -5.08 -1.00 -0.78
N VAL A 93 -3.76 -0.91 -0.83
CA VAL A 93 -2.84 -1.14 0.29
C VAL A 93 -1.68 -0.17 0.18
N ILE A 94 -1.28 0.43 1.32
CA ILE A 94 -0.06 1.21 1.45
C ILE A 94 0.85 0.52 2.45
N LEU A 95 2.09 0.29 2.03
CA LEU A 95 3.18 -0.01 2.95
C LEU A 95 3.91 1.27 3.29
N GLY A 96 3.85 1.62 4.59
CA GLY A 96 4.57 2.74 5.16
C GLY A 96 5.94 2.32 5.71
N MET A 97 6.61 3.30 6.33
CA MET A 97 7.92 3.13 6.94
C MET A 97 7.94 2.13 8.10
N ASP A 98 6.85 1.97 8.84
CA ASP A 98 6.68 0.94 9.88
C ASP A 98 6.93 -0.49 9.37
N PHE A 99 6.50 -0.77 8.14
CA PHE A 99 6.70 -2.06 7.49
C PHE A 99 8.07 -2.10 6.80
N MET A 100 8.36 -1.10 5.96
CA MET A 100 9.57 -1.09 5.14
C MET A 100 10.85 -1.11 6.00
N ALA A 101 10.93 -0.29 7.04
CA ALA A 101 12.10 -0.26 7.93
C ALA A 101 12.21 -1.56 8.74
N LYS A 102 11.09 -2.08 9.24
CA LYS A 102 11.06 -3.32 10.04
C LYS A 102 11.49 -4.55 9.24
N HIS A 103 11.15 -4.60 7.96
CA HIS A 103 11.42 -5.75 7.10
C HIS A 103 12.60 -5.56 6.14
N GLY A 104 13.38 -4.47 6.31
CA GLY A 104 14.62 -4.25 5.58
C GLY A 104 14.41 -3.99 4.09
N PHE A 105 13.35 -3.27 3.73
CA PHE A 105 13.07 -2.90 2.34
C PHE A 105 14.08 -1.85 1.88
N VAL A 106 14.70 -2.09 0.72
CA VAL A 106 15.64 -1.19 0.07
C VAL A 106 15.07 -0.82 -1.30
N LEU A 107 14.74 0.46 -1.47
CA LEU A 107 14.27 1.03 -2.73
C LEU A 107 15.48 1.56 -3.52
N ASP A 108 15.85 0.86 -4.60
CA ASP A 108 16.89 1.32 -5.52
C ASP A 108 16.25 2.00 -6.72
N MET A 109 16.12 3.32 -6.64
CA MET A 109 15.53 4.15 -7.70
C MET A 109 16.38 4.21 -8.96
N LYS A 110 17.70 3.96 -8.88
CA LYS A 110 18.56 3.96 -10.08
C LYS A 110 18.29 2.70 -10.91
N ARG A 111 18.16 1.57 -10.24
CA ARG A 111 17.90 0.26 -10.87
C ARG A 111 16.41 -0.03 -11.04
N GLN A 112 15.53 0.80 -10.48
CA GLN A 112 14.08 0.60 -10.44
C GLN A 112 13.72 -0.77 -9.83
N VAL A 113 14.35 -1.10 -8.70
CA VAL A 113 14.08 -2.35 -7.98
C VAL A 113 13.81 -2.13 -6.50
N LEU A 114 12.94 -2.96 -5.96
CA LEU A 114 12.79 -3.22 -4.54
C LEU A 114 13.64 -4.44 -4.17
N GLN A 115 14.46 -4.32 -3.14
CA GLN A 115 15.19 -5.43 -2.54
C GLN A 115 14.73 -5.63 -1.10
N TYR A 116 14.49 -6.87 -0.71
CA TYR A 116 14.22 -7.26 0.67
C TYR A 116 14.50 -8.75 0.83
N ALA A 117 14.97 -9.18 2.00
CA ALA A 117 15.45 -10.55 2.20
C ALA A 117 16.39 -10.98 1.05
N ASN A 118 16.07 -12.07 0.34
CA ASN A 118 16.79 -12.53 -0.86
C ASN A 118 16.01 -12.27 -2.16
N VAL A 119 15.03 -11.36 -2.13
CA VAL A 119 14.14 -11.06 -3.25
C VAL A 119 14.56 -9.73 -3.89
N THR A 120 14.55 -9.69 -5.23
CA THR A 120 14.66 -8.45 -6.01
C THR A 120 13.47 -8.37 -6.96
N LEU A 121 12.68 -7.29 -6.86
CA LEU A 121 11.50 -7.05 -7.68
C LEU A 121 11.64 -5.76 -8.45
N LEU A 122 11.09 -5.72 -9.65
CA LEU A 122 10.95 -4.47 -10.39
C LEU A 122 9.91 -3.58 -9.70
N LEU A 123 10.24 -2.30 -9.58
CA LEU A 123 9.30 -1.28 -9.17
C LEU A 123 8.47 -0.87 -10.38
N THR A 124 7.14 -0.83 -10.21
CA THR A 124 6.25 -0.25 -11.21
C THR A 124 5.95 1.19 -10.84
N VAL A 125 6.21 2.12 -11.76
CA VAL A 125 5.91 3.55 -11.61
C VAL A 125 4.68 3.89 -12.45
N GLY A 126 3.63 4.38 -11.80
CA GLY A 126 2.40 4.77 -12.49
C GLY A 126 1.58 3.57 -12.92
N TYR A 127 0.61 3.17 -12.09
CA TYR A 127 -0.35 2.12 -12.46
C TYR A 127 -1.68 2.77 -12.79
N ASP A 128 -1.98 2.90 -14.08
CA ASP A 128 -3.27 3.36 -14.55
C ASP A 128 -4.14 2.15 -14.91
N ARG A 129 -5.13 1.83 -14.06
CA ARG A 129 -6.14 0.81 -14.40
C ARG A 129 -7.15 1.33 -15.44
N GLN A 130 -7.05 2.58 -15.93
CA GLN A 130 -7.89 3.07 -17.03
C GLN A 130 -7.39 2.70 -18.44
N ALA A 131 -6.28 1.97 -18.58
CA ALA A 131 -5.98 1.31 -19.84
C ALA A 131 -6.89 0.07 -20.02
N GLU A 132 -8.20 0.28 -20.18
CA GLU A 132 -9.00 -0.69 -20.93
C GLU A 132 -8.39 -0.78 -22.32
N VAL A 133 -7.94 -1.97 -22.70
CA VAL A 133 -7.59 -2.27 -24.09
C VAL A 133 -8.86 -2.10 -24.91
N LEU A 134 -9.06 -0.92 -25.49
CA LEU A 134 -9.96 -0.75 -26.62
C LEU A 134 -9.40 -1.64 -27.74
N GLN A 135 -9.96 -2.84 -27.90
CA GLN A 135 -9.81 -3.57 -29.14
C GLN A 135 -10.39 -2.69 -30.24
N VAL A 136 -9.52 -2.03 -30.99
CA VAL A 136 -9.91 -1.44 -32.27
C VAL A 136 -10.16 -2.60 -33.20
N VAL A 137 -11.43 -2.97 -33.36
CA VAL A 137 -11.85 -3.80 -34.47
C VAL A 137 -11.71 -2.93 -35.71
N VAL A 138 -10.64 -3.17 -36.47
CA VAL A 138 -10.47 -2.59 -37.80
C VAL A 138 -11.49 -3.29 -38.70
N GLN A 139 -12.46 -2.53 -39.24
CA GLN A 139 -13.32 -2.96 -40.34
C GLN A 139 -12.59 -2.83 -41.67
#